data_AF-A0A0B6TT30-F1
#
_entry.id   AF-A0A0B6TT30-F1
#
_cell.length_a   1.000
_cell.length_b   1.000
_cell.length_c   1.000
_cell.angle_alpha   90.00
_cell.angle_beta   90.00
_cell.angle_gamma   90.00
#
_symmetry.space_group_name_H-M   'P 1'
#
loop_
_entity.id
_entity.type
_entity.pdbx_description
1 polymer ?
#
loop_
_entity_poly.entity_id
_entity_poly.type
_entity_poly.pdbx_seq_one_letter_code
_entity_poly.pdbx_strand_id
1 'polypeptide(L)'
;MTTHGPFHSLSDTDKQVLTDQLRSGASVLHAASELGLNYGHALNYAHTLGFGHQRRTDQQALARAVTMVTTGSSLSHAADRCGVSTSVVFHAATDAGVHHPRKVPRGDATTTRRVRYLLLRQSALSCTDAAVACNINISTAQDYNKGLVKPKTGPRVRFIPQGPDAVTYNKLMTALLTT
;
A
#
# COMPACT_ATOMS: atom_id res chain seq x y z
N MET A 1 40.19 -4.96 -13.43
CA MET A 1 39.18 -4.55 -12.43
C MET A 1 38.57 -5.83 -11.88
N THR A 2 38.87 -6.18 -10.63
CA THR A 2 38.34 -7.40 -10.00
C THR A 2 36.89 -7.16 -9.58
N THR A 3 35.96 -7.72 -10.34
CA THR A 3 34.53 -7.70 -10.00
C THR A 3 34.32 -8.62 -8.81
N HIS A 4 34.32 -8.08 -7.59
CA HIS A 4 34.04 -8.85 -6.40
C HIS A 4 32.56 -9.26 -6.37
N GLY A 5 32.28 -10.55 -6.19
CA GLY A 5 30.92 -11.08 -6.13
C GLY A 5 30.12 -10.56 -4.92
N PRO A 6 28.78 -10.75 -4.89
CA PRO A 6 27.85 -10.12 -3.94
C PRO A 6 28.01 -10.52 -2.46
N PHE A 7 28.93 -11.45 -2.16
CA PHE A 7 29.29 -11.91 -0.82
C PHE A 7 30.79 -12.24 -0.73
N HIS A 8 31.62 -11.46 -1.42
CA HIS A 8 33.06 -11.70 -1.56
C HIS A 8 33.86 -11.71 -0.25
N SER A 9 33.30 -11.23 0.87
CA SER A 9 33.98 -11.29 2.17
C SER A 9 33.81 -12.63 2.87
N LEU A 10 33.02 -13.56 2.32
CA LEU A 10 32.84 -14.89 2.90
C LEU A 10 33.83 -15.86 2.26
N SER A 11 34.70 -16.45 3.08
CA SER A 11 35.49 -17.60 2.67
C SER A 11 34.60 -18.83 2.46
N ASP A 12 35.13 -19.87 1.83
CA ASP A 12 34.37 -21.12 1.66
C ASP A 12 34.09 -21.81 3.00
N THR A 13 34.98 -21.63 3.98
CA THR A 13 34.75 -22.06 5.37
C THR A 13 33.59 -21.28 6.01
N ASP A 14 33.55 -19.95 5.86
CA ASP A 14 32.46 -19.12 6.41
C ASP A 14 31.11 -19.52 5.82
N LYS A 15 31.08 -19.78 4.51
CA LYS A 15 29.88 -20.26 3.80
C LYS A 15 29.40 -21.60 4.36
N GLN A 16 30.32 -22.54 4.62
CA GLN A 16 29.97 -23.86 5.14
C GLN A 16 29.40 -23.78 6.56
N VAL A 17 30.10 -23.08 7.47
CA VAL A 17 29.67 -22.94 8.87
C VAL A 17 28.35 -22.16 8.97
N LEU A 18 28.19 -21.09 8.17
CA LEU A 18 26.93 -20.35 8.07
C LEU A 18 25.79 -21.26 7.59
N THR A 19 26.04 -22.11 6.58
CA THR A 19 25.03 -23.05 6.06
C THR A 19 24.59 -24.05 7.14
N ASP A 20 25.53 -24.58 7.91
CA ASP A 20 25.23 -25.55 8.97
C ASP A 20 24.38 -24.93 10.09
N GLN A 21 24.69 -23.69 10.51
CA GLN A 21 23.87 -22.97 11.49
C GLN A 21 22.47 -22.62 10.95
N LEU A 22 22.35 -22.24 9.67
CA LEU A 22 21.05 -21.97 9.07
C LEU A 22 20.19 -23.25 8.98
N ARG A 23 20.81 -24.39 8.69
CA ARG A 23 20.13 -25.70 8.68
C ARG A 23 19.71 -26.18 10.07
N SER A 24 20.46 -25.84 11.12
CA SER A 24 20.07 -26.12 12.51
C SER A 24 18.99 -25.17 13.04
N GLY A 25 18.57 -24.18 12.24
CA GLY A 25 17.43 -23.30 12.53
C GLY A 25 17.81 -21.92 13.07
N ALA A 26 19.11 -21.57 13.09
CA ALA A 26 19.54 -20.23 13.45
C ALA A 26 19.03 -19.18 12.43
N SER A 27 18.70 -17.99 12.92
CA SER A 27 18.43 -16.86 12.01
C SER A 27 19.74 -16.36 11.39
N VAL A 28 19.68 -15.83 10.15
CA VAL A 28 20.85 -15.25 9.46
C VAL A 28 21.53 -14.17 10.31
N LEU A 29 20.75 -13.35 11.02
CA LEU A 29 21.28 -12.32 11.90
C LEU A 29 22.07 -12.92 13.07
N HIS A 30 21.52 -13.94 13.73
CA HIS A 30 22.18 -14.61 14.84
C HIS A 30 23.47 -15.30 14.38
N ALA A 31 23.39 -16.08 13.30
CA ALA A 31 24.54 -16.79 12.76
C ALA A 31 25.65 -15.85 12.28
N ALA A 32 25.30 -14.77 11.59
CA ALA A 32 26.28 -13.78 11.16
C ALA A 32 26.94 -13.07 12.35
N SER A 33 26.18 -12.78 13.41
CA SER A 33 26.73 -12.17 14.62
C SER A 33 27.65 -13.11 15.40
N GLU A 34 27.29 -14.38 15.53
CA GLU A 34 28.09 -15.37 16.24
C GLU A 34 29.40 -15.68 15.51
N LEU A 35 29.34 -15.78 14.18
CA LEU A 35 30.48 -16.08 13.32
C LEU A 35 31.32 -14.84 12.96
N GLY A 36 30.92 -13.64 13.42
CA GLY A 36 31.62 -12.39 13.12
C GLY A 36 31.61 -12.00 11.63
N LEU A 37 30.59 -12.43 10.89
CA LEU A 37 30.49 -12.23 9.44
C LEU A 37 29.79 -10.90 9.11
N ASN A 38 30.10 -10.35 7.94
CA ASN A 38 29.33 -9.23 7.42
C ASN A 38 27.88 -9.67 7.14
N TYR A 39 26.94 -9.07 7.86
CA TYR A 39 25.52 -9.43 7.75
C TYR A 39 24.96 -9.31 6.33
N GLY A 40 25.34 -8.28 5.57
CA GLY A 40 24.87 -8.10 4.20
C GLY A 40 25.33 -9.21 3.27
N HIS A 41 26.58 -9.63 3.39
CA HIS A 41 27.12 -10.75 2.62
C HIS A 41 26.55 -12.10 3.07
N ALA A 42 26.39 -12.31 4.38
CA ALA A 42 25.75 -13.50 4.93
C ALA A 42 24.30 -13.62 4.46
N LEU A 43 23.55 -12.51 4.44
CA LEU A 43 22.17 -12.45 3.95
C LEU A 43 22.07 -12.73 2.45
N ASN A 44 22.94 -12.12 1.64
CA ASN A 44 22.98 -12.38 0.21
C ASN A 44 23.31 -13.85 -0.08
N TYR A 45 24.29 -14.43 0.62
CA TYR A 45 24.63 -15.84 0.49
C TYR A 45 23.46 -16.75 0.94
N ALA A 46 22.86 -16.48 2.11
CA ALA A 46 21.70 -17.20 2.61
C ALA A 46 20.53 -17.17 1.60
N HIS A 47 20.29 -16.04 0.93
CA HIS A 47 19.29 -15.94 -0.14
C HIS A 47 19.60 -16.87 -1.33
N THR A 48 20.86 -17.04 -1.73
CA THR A 48 21.22 -18.00 -2.80
C THR A 48 20.91 -19.44 -2.42
N LEU A 49 20.91 -19.75 -1.13
CA LEU A 49 20.55 -21.05 -0.56
C LEU A 49 19.05 -21.21 -0.26
N GLY A 50 18.24 -20.18 -0.51
CA GLY A 50 16.81 -20.15 -0.16
C GLY A 50 16.52 -19.85 1.32
N PHE A 51 17.54 -19.55 2.13
CA PHE A 51 17.41 -19.04 3.49
C PHE A 51 17.19 -17.53 3.44
N GLY A 52 16.00 -17.13 2.99
CA GLY A 52 15.65 -15.73 2.81
C GLY A 52 14.15 -15.53 2.90
N HIS A 53 13.69 -14.97 4.02
CA HIS A 53 12.34 -14.43 4.20
C HIS A 53 11.21 -15.26 3.56
N GLN A 54 11.01 -16.46 4.08
CA GLN A 54 9.64 -16.89 4.33
C GLN A 54 9.48 -16.92 5.84
N ARG A 55 8.86 -15.88 6.43
CA ARG A 55 7.85 -16.22 7.44
C ARG A 55 6.99 -17.23 6.70
N ARG A 56 7.07 -18.52 7.08
CA ARG A 56 6.16 -19.52 6.54
C ARG A 56 4.79 -18.99 6.91
N THR A 57 4.17 -18.27 5.98
CA THR A 57 2.77 -17.94 6.09
C THR A 57 2.13 -19.30 6.15
N ASP A 58 1.51 -19.63 7.29
CA ASP A 58 0.75 -20.86 7.40
C ASP A 58 -0.27 -20.83 6.26
N GLN A 59 -0.03 -21.66 5.24
CA GLN A 59 -0.81 -21.64 4.02
C GLN A 59 -2.27 -22.01 4.31
N GLN A 60 -2.50 -22.79 5.37
CA GLN A 60 -3.82 -23.10 5.87
C GLN A 60 -4.46 -21.88 6.54
N ALA A 61 -3.71 -21.10 7.31
CA ALA A 61 -4.19 -19.83 7.85
C ALA A 61 -4.51 -18.80 6.77
N LEU A 62 -3.66 -18.70 5.73
CA LEU A 62 -3.92 -17.83 4.58
C LEU A 62 -5.16 -18.27 3.81
N ALA A 63 -5.32 -19.57 3.55
CA ALA A 63 -6.51 -20.10 2.89
C ALA A 63 -7.79 -19.77 3.69
N ARG A 64 -7.77 -19.96 5.02
CA ARG A 64 -8.89 -19.56 5.91
C ARG A 64 -9.18 -18.06 5.81
N ALA A 65 -8.15 -17.21 5.82
CA ALA A 65 -8.31 -15.77 5.68
C ALA A 65 -8.94 -15.39 4.33
N VAL A 66 -8.50 -16.01 3.23
CA VAL A 66 -9.09 -15.79 1.90
C VAL A 66 -10.55 -16.22 1.86
N THR A 67 -10.90 -17.39 2.42
CA THR A 67 -12.30 -17.83 2.53
C THR A 67 -13.16 -16.83 3.31
N MET A 68 -12.66 -16.30 4.43
CA MET A 68 -13.36 -15.26 5.19
C MET A 68 -13.63 -14.01 4.34
N VAL A 69 -12.67 -13.58 3.53
CA VAL A 69 -12.82 -12.45 2.59
C VAL A 69 -13.87 -12.77 1.52
N THR A 70 -13.87 -13.98 0.96
CA THR A 70 -14.91 -14.45 0.03
C THR A 70 -16.30 -14.39 0.64
N THR A 71 -16.43 -14.73 1.93
CA THR A 71 -17.71 -14.65 2.67
C THR A 71 -18.10 -13.23 3.10
N GLY A 72 -17.31 -12.20 2.75
CA GLY A 72 -17.64 -10.79 2.98
C GLY A 72 -16.91 -10.12 4.16
N SER A 73 -15.97 -10.81 4.82
CA SER A 73 -15.14 -10.18 5.85
C SER A 73 -14.17 -9.17 5.25
N SER A 74 -13.84 -8.11 6.00
CA SER A 74 -12.78 -7.19 5.60
C SER A 74 -11.41 -7.87 5.66
N LEU A 75 -10.47 -7.43 4.80
CA LEU A 75 -9.10 -7.95 4.77
C LEU A 75 -8.41 -7.87 6.14
N SER A 76 -8.57 -6.74 6.84
CA SER A 76 -7.99 -6.53 8.17
C SER A 76 -8.57 -7.50 9.21
N HIS A 77 -9.89 -7.72 9.17
CA HIS A 77 -10.54 -8.64 10.11
C HIS A 77 -10.12 -10.09 9.87
N ALA A 78 -10.06 -10.52 8.61
CA ALA A 78 -9.60 -11.87 8.24
C ALA A 78 -8.12 -12.11 8.60
N ALA A 79 -7.28 -11.09 8.39
CA ALA A 79 -5.87 -11.10 8.75
C ALA A 79 -5.65 -11.28 10.26
N ASP A 80 -6.32 -10.46 11.09
CA ASP A 80 -6.24 -10.57 12.55
C ASP A 80 -6.75 -11.93 13.04
N ARG A 81 -7.88 -12.40 12.52
CA ARG A 81 -8.48 -13.69 12.93
C ARG A 81 -7.62 -14.90 12.58
N CYS A 82 -6.82 -14.81 11.52
CA CYS A 82 -5.97 -15.91 11.07
C CYS A 82 -4.49 -15.76 11.46
N GLY A 83 -4.11 -14.66 12.11
CA GLY A 83 -2.70 -14.39 12.46
C GLY A 83 -1.80 -14.16 11.26
N VAL A 84 -2.36 -13.66 10.14
CA VAL A 84 -1.63 -13.41 8.89
C VAL A 84 -1.53 -11.90 8.66
N SER A 85 -0.45 -11.44 8.03
CA SER A 85 -0.33 -10.03 7.64
C SER A 85 -1.43 -9.63 6.65
N THR A 86 -2.09 -8.49 6.89
CA THR A 86 -3.08 -7.90 5.99
C THR A 86 -2.57 -7.72 4.56
N SER A 87 -1.27 -7.44 4.38
CA SER A 87 -0.67 -7.31 3.04
C SER A 87 -0.64 -8.65 2.30
N VAL A 88 -0.36 -9.74 3.01
CA VAL A 88 -0.31 -11.09 2.44
C VAL A 88 -1.72 -11.55 2.07
N VAL A 89 -2.70 -11.30 2.93
CA VAL A 89 -4.12 -11.56 2.63
C VAL A 89 -4.59 -10.73 1.44
N PHE A 90 -4.20 -9.45 1.35
CA PHE A 90 -4.53 -8.58 0.20
C PHE A 90 -4.05 -9.17 -1.13
N HIS A 91 -2.79 -9.61 -1.21
CA HIS A 91 -2.25 -10.19 -2.43
C HIS A 91 -2.94 -11.51 -2.76
N ALA A 92 -3.03 -12.44 -1.81
CA ALA A 92 -3.68 -13.73 -2.03
C ALA A 92 -5.16 -13.61 -2.43
N ALA A 93 -5.90 -12.69 -1.81
CA ALA A 93 -7.29 -12.42 -2.16
C ALA A 93 -7.43 -11.75 -3.54
N THR A 94 -6.44 -10.95 -3.95
CA THR A 94 -6.39 -10.34 -5.29
C THR A 94 -6.08 -11.37 -6.36
N ASP A 95 -5.09 -12.24 -6.12
CA ASP A 95 -4.72 -13.34 -7.03
C ASP A 95 -5.86 -14.35 -7.17
N ALA A 96 -6.61 -14.60 -6.10
CA ALA A 96 -7.81 -15.44 -6.11
C ALA A 96 -9.04 -14.73 -6.73
N GLY A 97 -8.95 -13.46 -7.13
CA GLY A 97 -10.05 -12.69 -7.72
C GLY A 97 -11.21 -12.37 -6.76
N VAL A 98 -11.07 -12.66 -5.47
CA VAL A 98 -12.13 -12.41 -4.47
C VAL A 98 -12.06 -10.98 -3.92
N HIS A 99 -10.91 -10.33 -4.08
CA HIS A 99 -10.73 -8.93 -3.75
C HIS A 99 -10.18 -8.17 -4.97
N HIS A 100 -10.83 -7.07 -5.33
CA HIS A 100 -10.41 -6.26 -6.46
C HIS A 100 -9.76 -4.96 -5.96
N PRO A 101 -8.49 -4.69 -6.31
CA PRO A 101 -7.89 -3.39 -6.04
C PRO A 101 -8.75 -2.29 -6.65
N ARG A 102 -8.84 -1.13 -5.98
CA ARG A 102 -9.49 0.03 -6.55
C ARG A 102 -8.78 0.38 -7.87
N LYS A 103 -9.53 0.40 -8.99
CA LYS A 103 -9.02 0.70 -10.34
C LYS A 103 -8.36 2.08 -10.50
N VAL A 104 -8.53 2.97 -9.52
CA VAL A 104 -8.13 4.37 -9.60
C VAL A 104 -7.23 4.71 -8.40
N PRO A 105 -6.01 5.25 -8.62
CA PRO A 105 -5.16 5.77 -7.57
C PRO A 105 -5.94 6.67 -6.61
N ARG A 106 -5.57 6.68 -5.32
CA ARG A 106 -6.31 7.46 -4.30
C ARG A 106 -6.41 8.95 -4.65
N GLY A 107 -5.39 9.52 -5.28
CA GLY A 107 -5.35 10.91 -5.75
C GLY A 107 -6.37 11.16 -6.86
N ASP A 108 -6.34 10.33 -7.91
CA ASP A 108 -7.25 10.41 -9.06
C ASP A 108 -8.71 10.28 -8.64
N ALA A 109 -9.03 9.34 -7.73
CA ALA A 109 -10.38 9.18 -7.21
C ALA A 109 -10.88 10.42 -6.43
N THR A 110 -9.95 11.19 -5.86
CA THR A 110 -10.26 12.44 -5.15
C THR A 110 -10.53 13.57 -6.15
N THR A 111 -9.72 13.69 -7.21
CA THR A 111 -9.95 14.66 -8.30
C THR A 111 -11.27 14.37 -9.01
N THR A 112 -11.53 13.12 -9.41
CA THR A 112 -12.78 12.71 -10.06
C THR A 112 -14.01 13.04 -9.22
N ARG A 113 -13.94 12.76 -7.90
CA ARG A 113 -15.04 13.09 -6.97
C ARG A 113 -15.28 14.61 -6.89
N ARG A 114 -14.21 15.41 -6.88
CA ARG A 114 -14.33 16.88 -6.92
C ARG A 114 -14.93 17.37 -8.22
N VAL A 115 -14.50 16.84 -9.37
CA VAL A 115 -15.08 17.18 -10.69
C VAL A 115 -16.57 16.87 -10.73
N ARG A 116 -16.99 15.68 -10.27
CA ARG A 116 -18.41 15.31 -10.19
C ARG A 116 -19.20 16.31 -9.35
N TYR A 117 -18.70 16.70 -8.18
CA TYR A 117 -19.34 17.69 -7.33
C TYR A 117 -19.43 19.08 -8.01
N LEU A 118 -18.35 19.54 -8.64
CA LEU A 118 -18.31 20.86 -9.28
C LEU A 118 -19.22 20.93 -10.52
N LEU A 119 -19.35 19.84 -11.28
CA LEU A 119 -20.31 19.76 -12.37
C LEU A 119 -21.75 19.93 -11.87
N LEU A 120 -22.11 19.28 -10.76
CA LEU A 120 -23.43 19.47 -10.15
C LEU A 120 -23.65 20.92 -9.69
N ARG A 121 -22.62 21.55 -9.12
CA ARG A 121 -22.67 22.97 -8.76
C ARG A 121 -22.84 23.88 -9.97
N GLN A 122 -22.17 23.56 -11.07
CA GLN A 122 -22.33 24.28 -12.34
C GLN A 122 -23.74 24.10 -12.93
N SER A 123 -24.36 22.94 -12.73
CA SER A 123 -25.77 22.68 -13.05
C SER A 123 -26.76 23.29 -12.04
N ALA A 124 -26.34 24.29 -11.26
CA ALA A 124 -27.14 25.05 -10.30
C ALA A 124 -27.71 24.26 -9.10
N LEU A 125 -27.24 23.04 -8.82
CA LEU A 125 -27.62 22.35 -7.58
C LEU A 125 -27.04 23.09 -6.38
N SER A 126 -27.79 23.13 -5.28
CA SER A 126 -27.30 23.69 -4.02
C SER A 126 -26.05 22.95 -3.53
N CYS A 127 -25.27 23.59 -2.66
CA CYS A 127 -24.11 22.96 -2.02
C CYS A 127 -24.52 21.67 -1.30
N THR A 128 -25.68 21.69 -0.63
CA THR A 128 -26.23 20.56 0.12
C THR A 128 -26.61 19.40 -0.80
N ASP A 129 -27.37 19.66 -1.86
CA ASP A 129 -27.84 18.60 -2.77
C ASP A 129 -26.69 17.96 -3.54
N ALA A 130 -25.73 18.78 -4.00
CA ALA A 130 -24.52 18.28 -4.66
C ALA A 130 -23.67 17.43 -3.71
N ALA A 131 -23.59 17.80 -2.42
CA ALA A 131 -22.88 17.04 -1.40
C ALA A 131 -23.54 15.67 -1.16
N VAL A 132 -24.87 15.63 -1.04
CA VAL A 132 -25.65 14.40 -0.90
C VAL A 132 -25.45 13.48 -2.11
N ALA A 133 -25.57 14.02 -3.34
CA ALA A 133 -25.39 13.26 -4.57
C ALA A 133 -23.97 12.70 -4.77
N CYS A 134 -22.97 13.31 -4.11
CA CYS A 134 -21.57 12.86 -4.13
C CYS A 134 -21.15 12.09 -2.87
N ASN A 135 -22.09 11.83 -1.95
CA ASN A 135 -21.85 11.18 -0.66
C ASN A 135 -20.66 11.79 0.09
N ILE A 136 -20.64 13.13 0.21
CA ILE A 136 -19.66 13.89 0.98
C ILE A 136 -20.36 14.73 2.05
N ASN A 137 -19.69 14.94 3.18
CA ASN A 137 -20.22 15.83 4.21
C ASN A 137 -20.17 17.31 3.78
N ILE A 138 -21.04 18.13 4.38
CA ILE A 138 -21.20 19.54 4.00
C ILE A 138 -19.91 20.36 4.19
N SER A 139 -19.09 20.03 5.20
CA SER A 139 -17.82 20.72 5.44
C SER A 139 -16.81 20.44 4.31
N THR A 140 -16.78 19.22 3.80
CA THR A 140 -15.96 18.83 2.65
C THR A 140 -16.44 19.52 1.38
N ALA A 141 -17.77 19.64 1.20
CA ALA A 141 -18.35 20.37 0.07
C ALA A 141 -17.98 21.87 0.09
N GLN A 142 -17.98 22.49 1.28
CA GLN A 142 -17.50 23.87 1.46
C GLN A 142 -16.03 24.02 1.09
N ASP A 143 -15.18 23.05 1.48
CA ASP A 143 -13.78 23.02 1.07
C ASP A 143 -13.64 22.84 -0.45
N TYR A 144 -14.52 22.06 -1.08
CA TYR A 144 -14.52 21.89 -2.54
C TYR A 144 -14.87 23.18 -3.27
N ASN A 145 -15.88 23.94 -2.81
CA ASN A 145 -16.22 25.26 -3.39
C ASN A 145 -15.05 26.24 -3.34
N LYS A 146 -14.17 26.13 -2.34
CA LYS A 146 -13.00 26.99 -2.16
C LYS A 146 -11.73 26.45 -2.83
N GLY A 147 -11.81 25.28 -3.46
CA GLY A 147 -10.64 24.58 -3.99
C GLY A 147 -9.62 24.16 -2.91
N LEU A 148 -10.09 23.93 -1.68
CA LEU A 148 -9.27 23.61 -0.51
C LEU A 148 -9.34 22.13 -0.14
N VAL A 149 -8.35 21.67 0.62
CA VAL A 149 -8.31 20.38 1.30
C VAL A 149 -7.80 20.56 2.72
N LYS A 150 -8.39 19.81 3.67
CA LYS A 150 -7.91 19.75 5.05
C LYS A 150 -6.86 18.64 5.19
N PRO A 151 -5.58 18.96 5.43
CA PRO A 151 -4.56 17.96 5.75
C PRO A 151 -4.82 17.36 7.14
N LYS A 152 -4.14 16.25 7.46
CA LYS A 152 -4.24 15.61 8.80
C LYS A 152 -3.81 16.56 9.92
N THR A 153 -2.83 17.40 9.65
CA THR A 153 -2.26 18.37 10.59
C THR A 153 -2.07 19.71 9.88
N GLY A 154 -2.43 20.80 10.54
CA GLY A 154 -2.24 22.15 10.03
C GLY A 154 -3.46 22.77 9.33
N PRO A 155 -3.28 23.97 8.74
CA PRO A 155 -4.35 24.74 8.11
C PRO A 155 -4.83 24.09 6.80
N ARG A 156 -6.00 24.52 6.32
CA ARG A 156 -6.49 24.15 4.99
C ARG A 156 -5.54 24.69 3.92
N VAL A 157 -5.25 23.86 2.93
CA VAL A 157 -4.36 24.20 1.82
C VAL A 157 -5.08 24.05 0.49
N ARG A 158 -4.55 24.68 -0.56
CA ARG A 158 -5.08 24.51 -1.93
C ARG A 158 -4.98 23.05 -2.35
N PHE A 159 -6.06 22.53 -2.93
CA PHE A 159 -6.06 21.20 -3.51
C PHE A 159 -5.30 21.19 -4.83
N ILE A 160 -4.35 20.26 -4.97
CA ILE A 160 -3.60 20.03 -6.21
C ILE A 160 -4.24 18.84 -6.93
N PRO A 161 -4.88 19.05 -8.09
CA PRO A 161 -5.53 17.97 -8.82
C PRO A 161 -4.50 17.02 -9.43
N GLN A 162 -4.83 15.73 -9.43
CA GLN A 162 -4.03 14.65 -10.01
C GLN A 162 -4.89 13.79 -10.95
N GLY A 163 -4.25 13.16 -11.93
CA GLY A 163 -4.92 12.24 -12.85
C GLY A 163 -5.60 12.90 -14.05
N PRO A 164 -6.34 12.13 -14.85
CA PRO A 164 -6.91 12.58 -16.13
C PRO A 164 -7.93 13.72 -15.98
N ASP A 165 -8.59 13.80 -14.82
CA ASP A 165 -9.61 14.83 -14.53
C ASP A 165 -9.01 16.18 -14.10
N ALA A 166 -7.69 16.32 -14.01
CA ALA A 166 -7.06 17.53 -13.48
C ALA A 166 -7.34 18.78 -14.32
N VAL A 167 -7.35 18.65 -15.64
CA VAL A 167 -7.67 19.76 -16.56
C VAL A 167 -9.12 20.21 -16.37
N THR A 168 -10.05 19.26 -16.30
CA THR A 168 -11.47 19.52 -16.07
C THR A 168 -11.71 20.20 -14.73
N TYR A 169 -11.06 19.71 -13.67
CA TYR A 169 -11.12 20.34 -12.34
C TYR A 169 -10.70 21.81 -12.38
N ASN A 170 -9.56 22.11 -13.01
CA ASN A 170 -9.06 23.49 -13.07
C ASN A 170 -10.04 24.42 -13.79
N LYS A 171 -10.61 23.98 -14.93
CA LYS A 171 -11.62 24.74 -15.67
C LYS A 171 -12.86 25.04 -14.82
N LEU A 172 -13.38 24.02 -14.13
CA LEU A 172 -14.57 24.14 -13.28
C LEU A 172 -14.31 25.05 -12.07
N MET A 173 -13.14 24.92 -11.45
CA MET A 173 -12.75 25.76 -10.32
C MET A 173 -12.61 27.22 -10.72
N THR A 174 -12.01 27.51 -11.88
CA THR A 174 -11.93 28.88 -12.40
C THR A 174 -13.32 29.43 -12.64
N ALA A 175 -14.20 28.70 -13.34
CA ALA A 175 -15.56 29.15 -13.63
C ALA A 175 -16.36 29.48 -12.37
N LEU A 176 -16.23 28.66 -11.33
CA LEU A 176 -16.96 28.81 -10.06
C LEU A 176 -16.43 29.96 -9.18
N LEU A 177 -15.16 30.35 -9.34
CA LEU A 177 -14.56 31.48 -8.61
C LEU A 177 -14.75 32.83 -9.33
N THR A 178 -15.09 32.80 -10.61
CA THR A 178 -15.36 34.02 -11.43
C THR A 178 -16.81 34.47 -11.42
N THR A 179 -17.73 33.62 -10.96
CA THR A 179 -19.17 33.91 -10.75
C THR A 179 -19.44 34.32 -9.32
#